data_AF-A0A2V9AER0-F1
#
_entry.id   AF-A0A2V9AER0-F1
#
_cell.length_a   1.000
_cell.length_b   1.000
_cell.length_c   1.000
_cell.angle_alpha   90.00
_cell.angle_beta   90.00
_cell.angle_gamma   90.00
#
_symmetry.space_group_name_H-M   'P 1'
#
loop_
_entity.id
_entity.type
_entity.pdbx_description
1 polymer ?
#
loop_
_entity_poly.entity_id
_entity_poly.type
_entity_poly.pdbx_seq_one_letter_code
_entity_poly.pdbx_strand_id
1 'polypeptide(L)'
;MELLSFGSYLSPDNPEVKVAVLTVEGARGGRLSVLVVDDSPFSRKLLERVLQGQPYDVAFAKDGQEALASISEFRPNIVITDWMLPDLSGPELCRKIRSESKSRYTYVILLTSKAEEENIVEGLAAGADDYLTKPCSVKELVARVGVGRRIIEMHREIQEKNDLLEAAARTDFLTGLPNRRAVEEYAAKQLGGAVRHQFPLWAILIDLDKFKMVNDQYGHLAGDEVLKRLAAILKKNTRTSDICGRLGGDEFILVVTHVPVGHITNLAERLRATFMLEEFTFGGQNLQMTASFGVGGFQHPERPEFRHLLARADAALYEAKTDGRVRAHSK
;
A
#
# COMPACT_ATOMS: atom_id res chain seq x y z
N MET A 1 -16.27 38.55 7.58
CA MET A 1 -16.92 37.83 8.70
C MET A 1 -17.05 36.39 8.26
N GLU A 2 -16.02 35.59 8.48
CA GLU A 2 -16.07 34.15 8.21
C GLU A 2 -16.58 33.43 9.46
N LEU A 3 -17.58 32.58 9.27
CA LEU A 3 -18.25 31.81 10.31
C LEU A 3 -17.33 30.67 10.75
N LEU A 4 -16.89 30.69 12.02
CA LEU A 4 -16.21 29.57 12.67
C LEU A 4 -17.21 28.43 12.89
N SER A 5 -16.91 27.23 12.40
CA SER A 5 -17.68 26.01 12.69
C SER A 5 -16.94 25.18 13.73
N PHE A 6 -17.60 24.85 14.83
CA PHE A 6 -17.08 23.95 15.86
C PHE A 6 -17.62 22.54 15.62
N GLY A 7 -16.74 21.62 15.22
CA GLY A 7 -17.05 20.19 15.18
C GLY A 7 -16.53 19.50 16.43
N SER A 8 -17.40 18.76 17.14
CA SER A 8 -16.99 17.82 18.19
C SER A 8 -17.10 16.40 17.65
N TYR A 9 -15.99 15.65 17.63
CA TYR A 9 -15.99 14.21 17.40
C TYR A 9 -16.00 13.48 18.75
N LEU A 10 -16.91 12.52 18.89
CA LEU A 10 -16.95 11.59 20.02
C LEU A 10 -16.33 10.26 19.57
N SER A 11 -15.37 9.74 20.32
CA SER A 11 -14.81 8.41 20.08
C SER A 11 -15.90 7.33 20.29
N PRO A 12 -16.02 6.33 19.39
CA PRO A 12 -16.97 5.22 19.57
C PRO A 12 -16.68 4.38 20.83
N ASP A 13 -15.42 4.35 21.29
CA ASP A 13 -14.95 3.47 22.36
C ASP A 13 -14.69 4.20 23.69
N ASN A 14 -14.76 5.54 23.72
CA ASN A 14 -14.64 6.30 24.97
C ASN A 14 -15.32 7.69 24.88
N PRO A 15 -16.55 7.87 25.39
CA PRO A 15 -17.33 9.09 25.22
C PRO A 15 -16.85 10.29 26.07
N GLU A 16 -15.83 10.13 26.92
CA GLU A 16 -15.32 11.22 27.78
C GLU A 16 -14.23 12.08 27.13
N VAL A 17 -13.67 11.68 25.99
CA VAL A 17 -12.59 12.43 25.31
C VAL A 17 -13.20 13.35 24.25
N LYS A 18 -13.11 14.67 24.47
CA LYS A 18 -13.54 15.70 23.50
C LYS A 18 -12.32 16.25 22.77
N VAL A 19 -12.12 15.86 21.52
CA VAL A 19 -11.14 16.51 20.64
C VAL A 19 -11.82 17.73 19.99
N ALA A 20 -11.36 18.93 20.34
CA ALA A 20 -11.80 20.15 19.68
C ALA A 20 -11.00 20.32 18.37
N VAL A 21 -11.66 20.14 17.23
CA VAL A 21 -11.08 20.37 15.91
C VAL A 21 -11.57 21.72 15.39
N LEU A 22 -10.65 22.63 15.11
CA LEU A 22 -10.94 23.90 14.45
C LEU A 22 -10.64 23.75 12.95
N THR A 23 -11.69 23.70 12.14
CA THR A 23 -11.57 23.73 10.67
C THR A 23 -11.81 25.15 10.15
N VAL A 24 -10.91 25.62 9.28
CA VAL A 24 -11.12 26.81 8.45
C VAL A 24 -11.12 26.33 7.00
N GLU A 25 -12.08 26.73 6.17
CA GLU A 25 -12.17 26.24 4.78
C GLU A 25 -11.20 26.97 3.83
N GLY A 26 -10.63 26.23 2.87
CA GLY A 26 -9.97 26.81 1.68
C GLY A 26 -8.45 26.56 1.55
N ALA A 27 -8.05 25.46 0.90
CA ALA A 27 -6.86 25.34 0.03
C ALA A 27 -6.79 23.93 -0.59
N ARG A 28 -6.46 23.82 -1.89
CA ARG A 28 -6.43 22.58 -2.70
C ARG A 28 -5.16 21.72 -2.51
N GLY A 29 -4.61 21.67 -1.31
CA GLY A 29 -3.67 20.65 -0.85
C GLY A 29 -4.10 20.32 0.57
N GLY A 30 -4.32 19.04 0.91
CA GLY A 30 -4.89 18.67 2.20
C GLY A 30 -4.19 19.41 3.34
N ARG A 31 -4.97 20.09 4.20
CA ARG A 31 -4.43 20.89 5.31
C ARG A 31 -3.56 19.97 6.17
N LEU A 32 -2.34 20.42 6.50
CA LEU A 32 -1.48 19.66 7.39
C LEU A 32 -2.05 19.74 8.80
N SER A 33 -2.04 18.61 9.50
CA SER A 33 -2.50 18.52 10.88
C SER A 33 -1.34 18.76 11.84
N VAL A 34 -1.58 19.61 12.84
CA VAL A 34 -0.63 19.95 13.90
C VAL A 34 -1.23 19.57 15.25
N LEU A 35 -0.51 18.79 16.05
CA LEU A 35 -0.86 18.52 17.44
C LEU A 35 0.04 19.35 18.35
N VAL A 36 -0.55 20.13 19.24
CA VAL A 36 0.15 20.88 20.28
C VAL A 36 -0.04 20.19 21.63
N VAL A 37 1.06 19.85 22.29
CA VAL A 37 1.08 19.15 23.58
C VAL A 37 1.77 20.03 24.62
N ASP A 38 1.01 20.55 25.57
CA ASP A 38 1.53 21.42 26.63
C ASP A 38 0.53 21.44 27.80
N ASP A 39 1.02 21.29 29.02
CA ASP A 39 0.20 21.24 30.23
C ASP A 39 -0.40 22.62 30.58
N SER A 40 0.28 23.69 30.16
CA SER A 40 -0.17 25.05 30.39
C SER A 40 -1.30 25.43 29.43
N PRO A 41 -2.51 25.74 29.94
CA PRO A 41 -3.60 26.22 29.10
C PRO A 41 -3.27 27.56 28.43
N PHE A 42 -2.39 28.36 29.04
CA PHE A 42 -1.91 29.62 28.46
C PHE A 42 -1.03 29.37 27.24
N SER A 43 -0.05 28.46 27.34
CA SER A 43 0.82 28.08 26.22
C SER A 43 -0.01 27.55 25.05
N ARG A 44 -0.96 26.64 25.30
CA ARG A 44 -1.85 26.11 24.26
C ARG A 44 -2.67 27.21 23.59
N LYS A 45 -3.24 28.15 24.36
CA LYS A 45 -4.00 29.28 23.80
C LYS A 45 -3.14 30.22 22.95
N LEU A 46 -1.88 30.44 23.35
CA LEU A 46 -0.94 31.24 22.56
C LEU A 46 -0.61 30.55 21.23
N LEU A 47 -0.25 29.26 21.28
CA LEU A 47 0.06 28.46 20.09
C LEU A 47 -1.15 28.34 19.16
N GLU A 48 -2.34 28.19 19.70
CA GLU A 48 -3.60 28.24 18.94
C GLU A 48 -3.71 29.52 18.14
N ARG A 49 -3.53 30.70 18.75
CA ARG A 49 -3.61 31.99 18.05
C ARG A 49 -2.54 32.13 16.97
N VAL A 50 -1.33 31.62 17.21
CA VAL A 50 -0.24 31.67 16.23
C VAL A 50 -0.54 30.79 15.02
N LEU A 51 -1.06 29.59 15.25
CA LEU A 51 -1.33 28.60 14.20
C LEU A 51 -2.66 28.85 13.47
N GLN A 52 -3.65 29.48 14.09
CA GLN A 52 -4.92 29.86 13.46
C GLN A 52 -4.75 30.78 12.25
N GLY A 53 -3.68 31.58 12.21
CA GLY A 53 -3.33 32.41 11.05
C GLY A 53 -2.72 31.63 9.88
N GLN A 54 -2.66 30.30 9.95
CA GLN A 54 -1.98 29.43 8.99
C GLN A 54 -2.93 28.32 8.48
N PRO A 55 -2.64 27.69 7.33
CA PRO A 55 -3.50 26.67 6.74
C PRO A 55 -3.31 25.28 7.39
N TYR A 56 -3.41 25.22 8.72
CA TYR A 56 -3.25 24.00 9.51
C TYR A 56 -4.54 23.63 10.23
N ASP A 57 -4.79 22.32 10.35
CA ASP A 57 -5.79 21.79 11.28
C ASP A 57 -5.09 21.51 12.61
N VAL A 58 -5.55 22.12 13.70
CA VAL A 58 -4.82 22.08 14.97
C VAL A 58 -5.62 21.31 16.02
N ALA A 59 -4.97 20.34 16.65
CA ALA A 59 -5.46 19.63 17.83
C ALA A 59 -4.56 19.94 19.04
N PHE A 60 -5.08 19.69 20.24
CA PHE A 60 -4.40 20.00 21.49
C PHE A 60 -4.46 18.83 22.46
N ALA A 61 -3.40 18.62 23.22
CA ALA A 61 -3.32 17.70 24.33
C ALA A 61 -2.68 18.39 25.54
N LYS A 62 -3.14 18.09 26.75
CA LYS A 62 -2.61 18.65 28.00
C LYS A 62 -1.52 17.79 28.66
N ASP A 63 -1.43 16.54 28.24
CA ASP A 63 -0.54 15.53 28.82
C ASP A 63 -0.15 14.51 27.75
N GLY A 64 0.81 13.64 28.09
CA GLY A 64 1.36 12.62 27.21
C GLY A 64 0.35 11.53 26.83
N GLN A 65 -0.52 11.11 27.75
CA GLN A 65 -1.59 10.15 27.44
C GLN A 65 -2.58 10.70 26.40
N GLU A 66 -3.07 11.93 26.58
CA GLU A 66 -3.95 12.59 25.61
C GLU A 66 -3.23 12.80 24.27
N ALA A 67 -1.93 13.09 24.30
CA ALA A 67 -1.12 13.20 23.09
C ALA A 67 -1.05 11.87 22.32
N LEU A 68 -0.76 10.75 22.99
CA LEU A 68 -0.70 9.42 22.36
C LEU A 68 -2.05 8.99 21.78
N ALA A 69 -3.15 9.26 22.49
CA ALA A 69 -4.49 9.03 21.99
C ALA A 69 -4.76 9.87 20.72
N SER A 70 -4.44 11.16 20.75
CA SER A 70 -4.59 12.06 19.61
C SER A 70 -3.71 11.66 18.43
N ILE A 71 -2.47 11.20 18.67
CA ILE A 71 -1.57 10.72 17.60
C ILE A 71 -2.20 9.56 16.83
N SER A 72 -2.86 8.65 17.53
CA SER A 72 -3.51 7.48 16.92
C SER A 72 -4.76 7.86 16.11
N GLU A 73 -5.57 8.77 16.63
CA GLU A 73 -6.85 9.17 16.04
C GLU A 73 -6.70 10.29 14.99
N PHE A 74 -6.11 11.42 15.39
CA PHE A 74 -5.94 12.61 14.55
C PHE A 74 -4.82 12.47 13.53
N ARG A 75 -3.86 11.56 13.77
CA ARG A 75 -2.70 11.28 12.90
C ARG A 75 -1.99 12.56 12.44
N PRO A 76 -1.47 13.36 13.40
CA PRO A 76 -0.86 14.64 13.11
C PRO A 76 0.36 14.50 12.20
N ASN A 77 0.51 15.44 11.28
CA ASN A 77 1.71 15.56 10.46
C ASN A 77 2.85 16.21 11.26
N ILE A 78 2.52 17.17 12.13
CA ILE A 78 3.48 17.86 13.01
C ILE A 78 3.03 17.71 14.45
N VAL A 79 3.96 17.40 15.36
CA VAL A 79 3.76 17.47 16.80
C VAL A 79 4.67 18.56 17.36
N ILE A 80 4.08 19.51 18.08
CA ILE A 80 4.79 20.50 18.88
C ILE A 80 4.54 20.13 20.33
N THR A 81 5.56 19.69 21.05
CA THR A 81 5.38 19.22 22.44
C THR A 81 6.30 19.96 23.39
N ASP A 82 5.80 20.25 24.57
CA ASP A 82 6.65 20.67 25.68
C ASP A 82 7.59 19.53 26.09
N TRP A 83 8.73 19.93 26.64
CA TRP A 83 9.72 19.01 27.19
C TRP A 83 9.20 18.30 28.44
N MET A 84 8.52 19.04 29.30
CA MET A 84 8.07 18.59 30.61
C MET A 84 6.55 18.50 30.61
N LEU A 85 5.99 17.31 30.40
CA LEU A 85 4.56 17.05 30.63
C LEU A 85 4.38 16.35 31.98
N PRO A 86 3.19 16.43 32.60
CA PRO A 86 2.94 15.90 33.94
C PRO A 86 3.11 14.38 34.09
N ASP A 87 2.94 13.62 33.01
CA ASP A 87 2.88 12.15 32.98
C ASP A 87 3.93 11.50 32.07
N LEU A 88 4.52 12.25 31.13
CA LEU A 88 5.48 11.75 30.15
C LEU A 88 6.40 12.90 29.70
N SER A 89 7.71 12.69 29.58
CA SER A 89 8.56 13.73 28.99
C SER A 89 8.40 13.83 27.47
N GLY A 90 8.63 15.01 26.90
CA GLY A 90 8.62 15.25 25.44
C GLY A 90 9.55 14.31 24.67
N PRO A 91 10.80 14.06 25.11
CA PRO A 91 11.67 13.05 24.51
C PRO A 91 11.09 11.62 24.59
N GLU A 92 10.44 11.23 25.68
CA GLU A 92 9.77 9.92 25.76
C GLU A 92 8.59 9.81 24.80
N LEU A 93 7.78 10.86 24.67
CA LEU A 93 6.72 10.95 23.66
C LEU A 93 7.29 10.79 22.25
N CYS A 94 8.41 11.45 21.95
CA CYS A 94 9.09 11.34 20.68
C CYS A 94 9.54 9.89 20.39
N ARG A 95 10.18 9.23 21.36
CA ARG A 95 10.56 7.81 21.24
C ARG A 95 9.36 6.91 20.92
N LYS A 96 8.22 7.16 21.57
CA LYS A 96 6.97 6.42 21.28
C LYS A 96 6.48 6.65 19.85
N ILE A 97 6.42 7.91 19.41
CA ILE A 97 6.06 8.27 18.02
C ILE A 97 6.96 7.53 17.02
N ARG A 98 8.28 7.49 17.26
CA ARG A 98 9.24 6.80 16.38
C ARG A 98 9.08 5.27 16.39
N SER A 99 8.69 4.67 17.51
CA SER A 99 8.46 3.22 17.60
C SER A 99 7.19 2.75 16.90
N GLU A 100 6.16 3.60 16.84
CA GLU A 100 4.84 3.28 16.26
C GLU A 100 4.70 3.73 14.80
N SER A 101 5.47 4.74 14.37
CA SER A 101 5.46 5.29 13.01
C SER A 101 6.15 4.36 12.00
N LYS A 102 5.47 3.27 11.61
CA LYS A 102 5.91 2.43 10.48
C LYS A 102 5.37 2.87 9.12
N SER A 103 4.35 3.72 9.09
CA SER A 103 3.59 4.02 7.85
C SER A 103 3.55 5.50 7.47
N ARG A 104 3.81 6.44 8.39
CA ARG A 104 3.74 7.88 8.09
C ARG A 104 4.67 8.67 9.02
N TYR A 105 5.62 9.36 8.41
CA TYR A 105 6.53 10.25 9.11
C TYR A 105 5.77 11.44 9.74
N THR A 106 6.07 11.74 11.00
CA THR A 106 5.53 12.86 11.78
C THR A 106 6.70 13.74 12.22
N TYR A 107 6.64 15.03 11.90
CA TYR A 107 7.68 15.99 12.29
C TYR A 107 7.49 16.42 13.75
N VAL A 108 8.52 16.34 14.58
CA VAL A 108 8.43 16.62 16.02
C VAL A 108 9.30 17.82 16.39
N ILE A 109 8.68 18.84 16.98
CA ILE A 109 9.33 20.04 17.54
C ILE A 109 9.23 19.99 19.06
N LEU A 110 10.36 19.97 19.75
CA LEU A 110 10.43 20.04 21.21
C LEU A 110 10.49 21.51 21.66
N LEU A 111 9.59 21.93 22.55
CA LEU A 111 9.70 23.21 23.23
C LEU A 111 10.41 23.00 24.57
N THR A 112 11.50 23.73 24.85
CA THR A 112 12.28 23.58 26.09
C THR A 112 12.45 24.91 26.82
N SER A 113 12.37 24.91 28.15
CA SER A 113 12.74 26.07 28.98
C SER A 113 14.24 26.13 29.29
N LYS A 114 14.98 25.04 29.08
CA LYS A 114 16.42 24.94 29.34
C LYS A 114 17.19 24.90 28.03
N ALA A 115 18.01 25.92 27.81
CA ALA A 115 18.93 26.02 26.67
C ALA A 115 20.31 25.36 26.93
N GLU A 116 20.41 24.48 27.93
CA GLU A 116 21.65 23.72 28.17
C GLU A 116 21.85 22.71 27.02
N GLU A 117 23.04 22.71 26.41
CA GLU A 117 23.39 21.89 25.24
C GLU A 117 23.09 20.39 25.45
N GLU A 118 23.28 19.89 26.67
CA GLU A 118 23.07 18.49 27.05
C GLU A 118 21.60 18.05 26.87
N ASN A 119 20.64 18.93 27.18
CA ASN A 119 19.23 18.64 26.99
C ASN A 119 18.89 18.59 25.50
N ILE A 120 19.39 19.52 24.69
CA ILE A 120 19.12 19.54 23.24
C ILE A 120 19.61 18.24 22.57
N VAL A 121 20.80 17.77 22.94
CA VAL A 121 21.37 16.51 22.45
C VAL A 121 20.46 15.33 22.78
N GLU A 122 19.92 15.25 24.00
CA GLU A 122 18.99 14.19 24.40
C GLU A 122 17.73 14.18 23.52
N GLY A 123 17.15 15.35 23.27
CA GLY A 123 15.90 15.48 22.51
C GLY A 123 16.06 15.06 21.05
N LEU A 124 17.16 15.46 20.42
CA LEU A 124 17.50 15.03 19.06
C LEU A 124 17.83 13.53 19.03
N ALA A 125 18.54 13.00 20.03
CA ALA A 125 18.82 11.57 20.16
C ALA A 125 17.56 10.72 20.38
N ALA A 126 16.52 11.29 21.00
CA ALA A 126 15.19 10.69 21.13
C ALA A 126 14.40 10.64 19.81
N GLY A 127 14.90 11.32 18.76
CA GLY A 127 14.33 11.33 17.42
C GLY A 127 13.52 12.57 17.08
N ALA A 128 13.61 13.65 17.88
CA ALA A 128 13.00 14.93 17.52
C ALA A 128 13.69 15.53 16.31
N ASP A 129 12.92 16.21 15.45
CA ASP A 129 13.46 16.80 14.23
C ASP A 129 13.95 18.23 14.46
N ASP A 130 13.38 18.90 15.47
CA ASP A 130 13.73 20.26 15.83
C ASP A 130 13.46 20.54 17.31
N TYR A 131 13.99 21.66 17.78
CA TYR A 131 13.70 22.18 19.10
C TYR A 131 13.56 23.70 19.08
N LEU A 132 12.92 24.24 20.11
CA LEU A 132 12.67 25.66 20.25
C LEU A 132 12.71 26.05 21.73
N THR A 133 13.53 27.05 22.08
CA THR A 133 13.65 27.52 23.46
C THR A 133 12.50 28.47 23.83
N LYS A 134 11.89 28.27 25.00
CA LYS A 134 10.87 29.14 25.59
C LYS A 134 11.53 30.27 26.39
N PRO A 135 11.03 31.53 26.28
CA PRO A 135 9.96 31.98 25.39
C PRO A 135 10.47 32.09 23.95
N CYS A 136 9.73 31.52 23.00
CA CYS A 136 10.07 31.59 21.58
C CYS A 136 9.33 32.74 20.88
N SER A 137 9.93 33.30 19.83
CA SER A 137 9.22 34.29 19.03
C SER A 137 8.20 33.62 18.10
N VAL A 138 7.07 34.29 17.87
CA VAL A 138 6.04 33.84 16.93
C VAL A 138 6.63 33.55 15.54
N LYS A 139 7.55 34.42 15.09
CA LYS A 139 8.20 34.29 13.78
C LYS A 139 9.06 33.03 13.70
N GLU A 140 9.77 32.71 14.78
CA GLU A 140 10.63 31.53 14.84
C GLU A 140 9.80 30.25 14.83
N LEU A 141 8.74 30.17 15.65
CA LEU A 141 7.84 29.02 15.65
C LEU A 141 7.23 28.78 14.26
N VAL A 142 6.70 29.83 13.62
CA VAL A 142 6.11 29.73 12.28
C VAL A 142 7.16 29.28 11.26
N ALA A 143 8.39 29.78 11.34
CA ALA A 143 9.48 29.35 10.47
C ALA A 143 9.80 27.85 10.65
N ARG A 144 9.86 27.36 11.90
CA ARG A 144 10.13 25.96 12.25
C ARG A 144 9.03 25.03 11.79
N VAL A 145 7.77 25.41 12.01
CA VAL A 145 6.60 24.68 11.46
C VAL A 145 6.64 24.67 9.93
N GLY A 146 7.06 25.77 9.29
CA GLY A 146 7.25 25.85 7.84
C GLY A 146 8.37 24.95 7.31
N VAL A 147 9.45 24.74 8.07
CA VAL A 147 10.48 23.73 7.78
C VAL A 147 9.88 22.33 7.87
N GLY A 148 9.17 22.02 8.96
CA GLY A 148 8.50 20.74 9.15
C GLY A 148 7.54 20.41 8.01
N ARG A 149 6.71 21.38 7.57
CA ARG A 149 5.84 21.24 6.40
C ARG A 149 6.60 20.79 5.15
N ARG A 150 7.70 21.46 4.80
CA ARG A 150 8.48 21.12 3.60
C ARG A 150 9.06 19.71 3.68
N ILE A 151 9.52 19.29 4.87
CA ILE A 151 10.06 17.95 5.08
C ILE A 151 8.95 16.89 4.93
N ILE A 152 7.77 17.14 5.50
CA ILE A 152 6.62 16.24 5.36
C ILE A 152 6.18 16.12 3.89
N GLU A 153 6.10 17.23 3.16
CA GLU A 153 5.78 17.25 1.74
C GLU A 153 6.81 16.44 0.93
N MET A 154 8.10 16.60 1.22
CA MET A 154 9.17 15.84 0.57
C MET A 154 9.12 14.34 0.88
N HIS A 155 8.88 13.96 2.14
CA HIS A 155 8.68 12.55 2.52
C HIS A 155 7.50 11.92 1.79
N ARG A 156 6.41 12.68 1.62
CA ARG A 156 5.24 12.23 0.87
C ARG A 156 5.56 12.02 -0.61
N GLU A 157 6.27 12.96 -1.23
CA GLU A 157 6.69 12.83 -2.63
C GLU A 157 7.59 11.62 -2.84
N ILE A 158 8.58 11.40 -1.96
CA ILE A 158 9.46 10.23 -2.01
C ILE A 158 8.66 8.94 -1.88
N GLN A 159 7.70 8.88 -0.95
CA GLN A 159 6.86 7.69 -0.79
C GLN A 159 6.02 7.44 -2.04
N GLU A 160 5.36 8.45 -2.59
CA GLU A 160 4.57 8.33 -3.81
C GLU A 160 5.42 7.88 -5.01
N LYS A 161 6.64 8.43 -5.15
CA LYS A 161 7.59 8.01 -6.18
C LYS A 161 8.03 6.56 -5.98
N ASN A 162 8.32 6.14 -4.74
CA ASN A 162 8.68 4.77 -4.43
C ASN A 162 7.53 3.81 -4.73
N ASP A 163 6.30 4.14 -4.34
CA ASP A 163 5.11 3.33 -4.64
C ASP A 163 4.92 3.18 -6.16
N LEU A 164 5.12 4.26 -6.93
CA LEU A 164 5.06 4.21 -8.39
C LEU A 164 6.20 3.37 -8.99
N LEU A 165 7.42 3.50 -8.49
CA LEU A 165 8.57 2.69 -8.92
C LEU A 165 8.35 1.22 -8.59
N GLU A 166 7.83 0.89 -7.41
CA GLU A 166 7.48 -0.47 -7.03
C GLU A 166 6.37 -1.03 -7.92
N ALA A 167 5.31 -0.26 -8.16
CA ALA A 167 4.24 -0.65 -9.06
C ALA A 167 4.78 -0.91 -10.48
N ALA A 168 5.62 -0.03 -11.02
CA ALA A 168 6.23 -0.19 -12.34
C ALA A 168 7.21 -1.38 -12.40
N ALA A 169 7.94 -1.64 -11.31
CA ALA A 169 8.89 -2.75 -11.22
C ALA A 169 8.20 -4.11 -11.04
N ARG A 170 6.95 -4.14 -10.57
CA ARG A 170 6.21 -5.35 -10.21
C ARG A 170 4.98 -5.63 -11.08
N THR A 171 4.55 -4.70 -11.92
CA THR A 171 3.38 -4.88 -12.80
C THR A 171 3.77 -4.87 -14.27
N ASP A 172 3.00 -5.58 -15.08
CA ASP A 172 3.03 -5.52 -16.54
C ASP A 172 2.25 -4.27 -16.99
N PHE A 173 2.91 -3.40 -17.75
CA PHE A 173 2.36 -2.09 -18.14
C PHE A 173 1.09 -2.18 -19.00
N LEU A 174 0.93 -3.26 -19.77
CA LEU A 174 -0.17 -3.39 -20.71
C LEU A 174 -1.44 -3.91 -20.03
N THR A 175 -1.29 -4.93 -19.19
CA THR A 175 -2.41 -5.66 -18.57
C THR A 175 -2.69 -5.24 -17.13
N GLY A 176 -1.74 -4.56 -16.47
CA GLY A 176 -1.81 -4.18 -15.06
C GLY A 176 -1.72 -5.37 -14.09
N LEU A 177 -1.46 -6.59 -14.59
CA LEU A 177 -1.21 -7.75 -13.76
C LEU A 177 0.22 -7.69 -13.19
N PRO A 178 0.49 -8.36 -12.05
CA PRO A 178 1.84 -8.73 -11.64
C PRO A 178 2.71 -9.24 -12.80
N ASN A 179 3.94 -8.75 -12.89
CA ASN A 179 4.91 -9.26 -13.84
C ASN A 179 5.59 -10.53 -13.33
N ARG A 180 6.46 -11.13 -14.16
CA ARG A 180 7.22 -12.35 -13.81
C ARG A 180 7.88 -12.28 -12.43
N ARG A 181 8.60 -11.19 -12.13
CA ARG A 181 9.30 -11.01 -10.85
C ARG A 181 8.34 -11.03 -9.67
N ALA A 182 7.22 -10.32 -9.77
CA ALA A 182 6.22 -10.26 -8.70
C ALA A 182 5.57 -11.63 -8.44
N VAL A 183 5.33 -12.42 -9.50
CA VAL A 183 4.81 -13.79 -9.37
C VAL A 183 5.80 -14.71 -8.69
N GLU A 184 7.08 -14.67 -9.08
CA GLU A 184 8.14 -15.49 -8.49
C GLU A 184 8.32 -15.21 -7.00
N GLU A 185 8.38 -13.93 -6.60
CA GLU A 185 8.48 -13.53 -5.20
C GLU A 185 7.28 -14.00 -4.38
N TYR A 186 6.06 -13.86 -4.93
CA TYR A 186 4.85 -14.35 -4.29
C TYR A 186 4.85 -15.88 -4.13
N ALA A 187 5.17 -16.61 -5.20
CA ALA A 187 5.19 -18.05 -5.20
C ALA A 187 6.23 -18.61 -4.22
N ALA A 188 7.42 -18.01 -4.16
CA ALA A 188 8.46 -18.37 -3.19
C ALA A 188 7.98 -18.22 -1.73
N LYS A 189 7.25 -17.14 -1.43
CA LYS A 189 6.65 -16.91 -0.11
C LYS A 189 5.57 -17.94 0.20
N GLN A 190 4.66 -18.21 -0.75
CA GLN A 190 3.59 -19.20 -0.56
C GLN A 190 4.13 -20.63 -0.43
N LEU A 191 5.18 -21.00 -1.17
CA LEU A 191 5.85 -22.29 -1.03
C LEU A 191 6.40 -22.51 0.39
N GLY A 192 6.99 -21.47 0.99
CA GLY A 192 7.45 -21.51 2.38
C GLY A 192 6.31 -21.78 3.38
N GLY A 193 5.12 -21.21 3.13
CA GLY A 193 3.91 -21.46 3.91
C GLY A 193 3.30 -22.83 3.65
N ALA A 194 3.23 -23.25 2.39
CA ALA A 194 2.60 -24.50 1.94
C ALA A 194 3.23 -25.73 2.58
N VAL A 195 4.56 -25.77 2.67
CA VAL A 195 5.29 -26.87 3.32
C VAL A 195 5.03 -26.89 4.82
N ARG A 196 5.02 -25.72 5.47
CA ARG A 196 4.82 -25.59 6.92
C ARG A 196 3.41 -25.97 7.35
N HIS A 197 2.41 -25.59 6.54
CA HIS A 197 0.99 -25.74 6.87
C HIS A 197 0.30 -26.84 6.05
N GLN A 198 1.06 -27.60 5.25
CA GLN A 198 0.61 -28.74 4.46
C GLN A 198 -0.59 -28.44 3.56
N PHE A 199 -0.56 -27.31 2.84
CA PHE A 199 -1.58 -26.98 1.85
C PHE A 199 -1.07 -27.14 0.40
N PRO A 200 -1.93 -27.52 -0.57
CA PRO A 200 -1.55 -27.62 -1.97
C PRO A 200 -1.26 -26.26 -2.61
N LEU A 201 -0.34 -26.23 -3.57
CA LEU A 201 -0.08 -25.07 -4.42
C LEU A 201 0.11 -25.49 -5.87
N TRP A 202 -0.51 -24.71 -6.77
CA TRP A 202 -0.58 -24.97 -8.20
C TRP A 202 -0.12 -23.75 -8.98
N ALA A 203 0.62 -23.98 -10.05
CA ALA A 203 0.90 -23.03 -11.11
C ALA A 203 0.11 -23.45 -12.37
N ILE A 204 -0.59 -22.50 -12.97
CA ILE A 204 -1.30 -22.69 -14.23
C ILE A 204 -0.65 -21.76 -15.24
N LEU A 205 0.04 -22.31 -16.23
CA LEU A 205 0.56 -21.56 -17.37
C LEU A 205 -0.52 -21.47 -18.45
N ILE A 206 -0.61 -20.31 -19.07
CA ILE A 206 -1.65 -19.97 -20.03
C ILE A 206 -0.98 -19.30 -21.22
N ASP A 207 -1.34 -19.71 -22.43
CA ASP A 207 -0.81 -19.17 -23.67
C ASP A 207 -1.94 -18.97 -24.68
N LEU A 208 -1.98 -17.80 -25.33
CA LEU A 208 -3.01 -17.47 -26.31
C LEU A 208 -2.75 -18.21 -27.63
N ASP A 209 -3.73 -19.01 -28.06
CA ASP A 209 -3.58 -19.78 -29.29
C ASP A 209 -3.59 -18.85 -30.51
N LYS A 210 -2.62 -19.04 -31.41
CA LYS A 210 -2.49 -18.28 -32.68
C LYS A 210 -2.43 -16.75 -32.49
N PHE A 211 -1.97 -16.25 -31.34
CA PHE A 211 -1.92 -14.82 -31.05
C PHE A 211 -1.15 -14.00 -32.10
N LYS A 212 -0.04 -14.55 -32.62
CA LYS A 212 0.74 -13.89 -33.70
C LYS A 212 -0.10 -13.56 -34.93
N MET A 213 -1.04 -14.44 -35.32
CA MET A 213 -1.94 -14.19 -36.45
C MET A 213 -2.80 -12.94 -36.24
N VAL A 214 -3.26 -12.70 -35.01
CA VAL A 214 -4.06 -11.50 -34.69
C VAL A 214 -3.23 -10.24 -34.85
N ASN A 215 -2.00 -10.24 -34.35
CA ASN A 215 -1.10 -9.10 -34.50
C ASN A 215 -0.76 -8.83 -35.97
N ASP A 216 -0.46 -9.88 -36.73
CA ASP A 216 -0.07 -9.76 -38.14
C ASP A 216 -1.24 -9.31 -39.03
N GLN A 217 -2.48 -9.73 -38.72
CA GLN A 217 -3.67 -9.45 -39.54
C GLN A 217 -4.41 -8.16 -39.13
N TYR A 218 -4.51 -7.87 -37.83
CA TYR A 218 -5.33 -6.79 -37.28
C TYR A 218 -4.50 -5.72 -36.54
N GLY A 219 -3.19 -5.90 -36.46
CA GLY A 219 -2.25 -4.98 -35.83
C GLY A 219 -2.10 -5.19 -34.33
N HIS A 220 -1.03 -4.63 -33.77
CA HIS A 220 -0.68 -4.80 -32.36
C HIS A 220 -1.73 -4.25 -31.38
N LEU A 221 -2.47 -3.20 -31.74
CA LEU A 221 -3.54 -2.66 -30.90
C LEU A 221 -4.67 -3.68 -30.68
N ALA A 222 -4.97 -4.50 -31.68
CA ALA A 222 -5.94 -5.59 -31.56
C ALA A 222 -5.42 -6.68 -30.61
N GLY A 223 -4.15 -7.06 -30.74
CA GLY A 223 -3.51 -7.99 -29.81
C GLY A 223 -3.50 -7.49 -28.37
N ASP A 224 -3.22 -6.20 -28.17
CA ASP A 224 -3.27 -5.55 -26.85
C ASP A 224 -4.65 -5.65 -26.20
N GLU A 225 -5.72 -5.53 -26.98
CA GLU A 225 -7.10 -5.69 -26.48
C GLU A 225 -7.37 -7.12 -26.03
N VAL A 226 -6.93 -8.12 -26.80
CA VAL A 226 -7.04 -9.54 -26.44
C VAL A 226 -6.32 -9.83 -25.12
N LEU A 227 -5.08 -9.34 -24.98
CA LEU A 227 -4.28 -9.49 -23.76
C LEU A 227 -4.95 -8.85 -22.54
N LYS A 228 -5.48 -7.64 -22.69
CA LYS A 228 -6.22 -6.93 -21.63
C LYS A 228 -7.49 -7.67 -21.23
N ARG A 229 -8.20 -8.25 -22.20
CA ARG A 229 -9.44 -9.00 -21.94
C ARG A 229 -9.17 -10.29 -21.17
N LEU A 230 -8.17 -11.06 -21.58
CA LEU A 230 -7.75 -12.25 -20.84
C LEU A 230 -7.35 -11.89 -19.41
N ALA A 231 -6.54 -10.84 -19.23
CA ALA A 231 -6.12 -10.38 -17.91
C ALA A 231 -7.31 -10.01 -16.99
N ALA A 232 -8.32 -9.32 -17.54
CA ALA A 232 -9.53 -8.97 -16.80
C ALA A 232 -10.34 -10.21 -16.38
N ILE A 233 -10.46 -11.20 -17.26
CA ILE A 233 -11.13 -12.47 -16.96
C ILE A 233 -10.42 -13.20 -15.84
N LEU A 234 -9.09 -13.36 -15.93
CA LEU A 234 -8.32 -14.05 -14.92
C LEU A 234 -8.50 -13.35 -13.56
N LYS A 235 -8.30 -12.02 -13.50
CA LYS A 235 -8.46 -11.24 -12.27
C LYS A 235 -9.85 -11.34 -11.64
N LYS A 236 -10.92 -11.34 -12.46
CA LYS A 236 -12.31 -11.43 -11.98
C LYS A 236 -12.67 -12.82 -11.44
N ASN A 237 -12.00 -13.86 -11.92
CA ASN A 237 -12.33 -15.25 -11.62
C ASN A 237 -11.37 -15.92 -10.60
N THR A 238 -10.48 -15.14 -10.00
CA THR A 238 -9.48 -15.59 -9.02
C THR A 238 -9.66 -14.88 -7.68
N ARG A 239 -9.23 -15.51 -6.58
CA ARG A 239 -9.37 -14.94 -5.23
C ARG A 239 -8.26 -13.91 -4.97
N THR A 240 -8.44 -13.09 -3.94
CA THR A 240 -7.39 -12.17 -3.46
C THR A 240 -6.14 -12.89 -2.94
N SER A 241 -6.28 -14.17 -2.54
CA SER A 241 -5.18 -15.05 -2.13
C SER A 241 -4.49 -15.79 -3.29
N ASP A 242 -4.92 -15.55 -4.53
CA ASP A 242 -4.26 -16.09 -5.72
C ASP A 242 -3.46 -14.94 -6.38
N ILE A 243 -2.39 -15.27 -7.11
CA ILE A 243 -1.72 -14.27 -7.95
C ILE A 243 -1.85 -14.65 -9.41
N CYS A 244 -2.41 -13.73 -10.19
CA CYS A 244 -2.41 -13.80 -11.65
C CYS A 244 -1.34 -12.84 -12.17
N GLY A 245 -0.47 -13.29 -13.07
CA GLY A 245 0.56 -12.46 -13.67
C GLY A 245 0.74 -12.70 -15.16
N ARG A 246 1.42 -11.76 -15.82
CA ARG A 246 1.87 -11.91 -17.20
C ARG A 246 3.37 -12.14 -17.22
N LEU A 247 3.81 -13.23 -17.85
CA LEU A 247 5.22 -13.61 -17.91
C LEU A 247 5.95 -12.87 -19.04
N GLY A 248 5.22 -12.51 -20.10
CA GLY A 248 5.71 -11.78 -21.28
C GLY A 248 4.95 -12.24 -22.52
N GLY A 249 4.92 -11.41 -23.57
CA GLY A 249 4.23 -11.77 -24.83
C GLY A 249 2.76 -12.17 -24.60
N ASP A 250 2.40 -13.36 -25.03
CA ASP A 250 1.09 -14.02 -24.88
C ASP A 250 1.00 -14.98 -23.69
N GLU A 251 2.03 -15.05 -22.84
CA GLU A 251 2.12 -15.99 -21.72
C GLU A 251 1.64 -15.36 -20.41
N PHE A 252 0.71 -16.05 -19.75
CA PHE A 252 0.20 -15.71 -18.43
C PHE A 252 0.41 -16.86 -17.46
N ILE A 253 0.37 -16.52 -16.17
CA ILE A 253 0.47 -17.48 -15.09
C ILE A 253 -0.53 -17.18 -13.99
N LEU A 254 -1.13 -18.23 -13.43
CA LEU A 254 -1.91 -18.15 -12.22
C LEU A 254 -1.31 -19.07 -11.16
N VAL A 255 -1.01 -18.54 -9.98
CA VAL A 255 -0.58 -19.33 -8.82
C VAL A 255 -1.71 -19.38 -7.80
N VAL A 256 -2.20 -20.60 -7.55
CA VAL A 256 -3.38 -20.89 -6.71
C VAL A 256 -2.94 -21.72 -5.52
N THR A 257 -3.49 -21.41 -4.35
CA THR A 257 -3.19 -22.14 -3.11
C THR A 257 -4.46 -22.76 -2.52
N HIS A 258 -4.30 -23.78 -1.66
CA HIS A 258 -5.41 -24.38 -0.90
C HIS A 258 -6.52 -25.02 -1.76
N VAL A 259 -6.22 -25.35 -3.01
CA VAL A 259 -7.15 -26.05 -3.91
C VAL A 259 -6.72 -27.50 -4.04
N PRO A 260 -7.60 -28.49 -3.85
CA PRO A 260 -7.24 -29.89 -4.09
C PRO A 260 -7.08 -30.21 -5.58
N VAL A 261 -6.27 -31.23 -5.92
CA VAL A 261 -6.00 -31.64 -7.31
C VAL A 261 -7.25 -31.90 -8.15
N GLY A 262 -8.33 -32.44 -7.57
CA GLY A 262 -9.58 -32.70 -8.29
C GLY A 262 -10.34 -31.44 -8.73
N HIS A 263 -10.00 -30.27 -8.18
CA HIS A 263 -10.69 -29.01 -8.46
C HIS A 263 -9.86 -28.01 -9.27
N ILE A 264 -8.54 -28.20 -9.39
CA ILE A 264 -7.69 -27.23 -10.10
C ILE A 264 -7.92 -27.27 -11.62
N THR A 265 -8.16 -28.46 -12.19
CA THR A 265 -8.52 -28.62 -13.60
C THR A 265 -9.86 -27.97 -13.92
N ASN A 266 -10.83 -28.09 -13.01
CA ASN A 266 -12.14 -27.43 -13.17
C ASN A 266 -12.02 -25.90 -13.14
N LEU A 267 -11.12 -25.35 -12.31
CA LEU A 267 -10.82 -23.91 -12.32
C LEU A 267 -10.23 -23.50 -13.68
N ALA A 268 -9.21 -24.21 -14.16
CA ALA A 268 -8.58 -23.93 -15.45
C ALA A 268 -9.58 -24.04 -16.61
N GLU A 269 -10.41 -25.09 -16.65
CA GLU A 269 -11.43 -25.26 -17.70
C GLU A 269 -12.50 -24.17 -17.65
N ARG A 270 -12.91 -23.73 -16.45
CA ARG A 270 -13.83 -22.59 -16.32
C ARG A 270 -13.23 -21.31 -16.89
N LEU A 271 -11.95 -21.03 -16.62
CA LEU A 271 -11.25 -19.87 -17.16
C LEU A 271 -11.15 -19.94 -18.68
N ARG A 272 -10.74 -21.11 -19.21
CA ARG A 272 -10.64 -21.36 -20.65
C ARG A 272 -11.99 -21.18 -21.36
N ALA A 273 -13.06 -21.78 -20.82
CA ALA A 273 -14.41 -21.66 -21.37
C ALA A 273 -14.92 -20.22 -21.30
N THR A 274 -14.63 -19.49 -20.23
CA THR A 274 -15.01 -18.08 -20.09
C THR A 274 -14.32 -17.22 -21.16
N PHE A 275 -13.02 -17.42 -21.39
CA PHE A 275 -12.29 -16.67 -22.42
C PHE A 275 -12.76 -17.01 -23.84
N MET A 276 -13.08 -18.28 -24.11
CA MET A 276 -13.60 -18.73 -25.42
C MET A 276 -14.95 -18.09 -25.79
N LEU A 277 -15.73 -17.65 -24.80
CA LEU A 277 -17.00 -16.97 -25.02
C LEU A 277 -16.85 -15.47 -25.33
N GLU A 278 -15.66 -14.89 -25.18
CA GLU A 278 -15.43 -13.49 -25.53
C GLU A 278 -15.42 -13.31 -27.06
N GLU A 279 -16.17 -12.32 -27.52
CA GLU A 279 -16.18 -11.92 -28.92
C GLU A 279 -15.32 -10.66 -29.08
N PHE A 280 -14.36 -10.73 -30.01
CA PHE A 280 -13.51 -9.61 -30.37
C PHE A 280 -13.92 -9.08 -31.74
N THR A 281 -14.13 -7.79 -31.87
CA THR A 281 -14.48 -7.17 -33.16
C THR A 281 -13.32 -6.33 -33.65
N PHE A 282 -12.62 -6.80 -34.69
CA PHE A 282 -11.49 -6.08 -35.30
C PHE A 282 -11.74 -5.88 -36.79
N GLY A 283 -11.57 -4.65 -37.28
CA GLY A 283 -11.77 -4.35 -38.70
C GLY A 283 -13.16 -4.69 -39.25
N GLY A 284 -14.19 -4.72 -38.39
CA GLY A 284 -15.57 -5.09 -38.76
C GLY A 284 -15.83 -6.60 -38.83
N GLN A 285 -14.87 -7.44 -38.43
CA GLN A 285 -15.03 -8.89 -38.33
C GLN A 285 -15.05 -9.34 -36.87
N ASN A 286 -15.89 -10.33 -36.56
CA ASN A 286 -15.90 -10.98 -35.24
C ASN A 286 -14.92 -12.15 -35.23
N LEU A 287 -14.05 -12.16 -34.23
CA LEU A 287 -13.05 -13.18 -33.97
C LEU A 287 -13.28 -13.80 -32.60
N GLN A 288 -13.17 -15.13 -32.53
CA GLN A 288 -13.13 -15.87 -31.28
C GLN A 288 -11.70 -16.36 -31.06
N MET A 289 -11.18 -16.10 -29.86
CA MET A 289 -9.85 -16.49 -29.45
C MET A 289 -9.92 -17.66 -28.47
N THR A 290 -8.92 -18.51 -28.50
CA THR A 290 -8.75 -19.59 -27.53
C THR A 290 -7.40 -19.45 -26.83
N ALA A 291 -7.27 -20.13 -25.69
CA ALA A 291 -6.03 -20.21 -24.96
C ALA A 291 -5.82 -21.63 -24.45
N SER A 292 -4.56 -22.05 -24.47
CA SER A 292 -4.11 -23.33 -23.92
C SER A 292 -3.70 -23.14 -22.45
N PHE A 293 -3.96 -24.15 -21.62
CA PHE A 293 -3.72 -24.10 -20.18
C PHE A 293 -2.99 -25.37 -19.73
N GLY A 294 -1.84 -25.20 -19.09
CA GLY A 294 -1.07 -26.28 -18.48
C GLY A 294 -0.99 -26.11 -16.97
N VAL A 295 -1.34 -27.14 -16.21
CA VAL A 295 -1.34 -27.10 -14.74
C VAL A 295 -0.20 -27.94 -14.19
N GLY A 296 0.61 -27.35 -13.31
CA GLY A 296 1.67 -28.03 -12.56
C GLY A 296 1.55 -27.70 -11.07
N GLY A 297 1.57 -28.69 -10.19
CA GLY A 297 1.52 -28.43 -8.75
C GLY A 297 2.18 -29.51 -7.93
N PHE A 298 2.09 -29.35 -6.60
CA PHE A 298 2.53 -30.34 -5.63
C PHE A 298 1.53 -30.46 -4.48
N GLN A 299 1.48 -31.68 -3.93
CA GLN A 299 0.69 -31.99 -2.72
C GLN A 299 1.52 -32.69 -1.63
N HIS A 300 2.77 -33.09 -1.93
CA HIS A 300 3.61 -33.89 -1.04
C HIS A 300 4.50 -33.01 -0.12
N PRO A 301 4.89 -33.49 1.09
CA PRO A 301 5.70 -32.74 2.07
C PRO A 301 7.10 -32.28 1.63
N GLU A 302 7.65 -32.77 0.52
CA GLU A 302 8.95 -32.31 0.04
C GLU A 302 8.81 -30.96 -0.65
N ARG A 303 9.51 -29.94 -0.13
CA ARG A 303 9.51 -28.58 -0.67
C ARG A 303 10.03 -28.58 -2.12
N PRO A 304 9.18 -28.40 -3.14
CA PRO A 304 9.68 -28.18 -4.48
C PRO A 304 10.13 -26.72 -4.61
N GLU A 305 11.13 -26.49 -5.46
CA GLU A 305 11.38 -25.15 -5.97
C GLU A 305 10.29 -24.76 -6.97
N PHE A 306 9.95 -23.47 -7.03
CA PHE A 306 8.91 -22.98 -7.95
C PHE A 306 9.19 -23.35 -9.41
N ARG A 307 10.46 -23.36 -9.83
CA ARG A 307 10.89 -23.81 -11.16
C ARG A 307 10.41 -25.22 -11.52
N HIS A 308 10.28 -26.13 -10.55
CA HIS A 308 9.81 -27.49 -10.81
C HIS A 308 8.30 -27.52 -11.07
N LEU A 309 7.52 -26.63 -10.44
CA LEU A 309 6.10 -26.48 -10.73
C LEU A 309 5.91 -25.90 -12.12
N LEU A 310 6.69 -24.87 -12.47
CA LEU A 310 6.67 -24.27 -13.80
C LEU A 310 7.00 -25.30 -14.88
N ALA A 311 8.05 -26.11 -14.69
CA ALA A 311 8.41 -27.16 -15.66
C ALA A 311 7.30 -28.19 -15.87
N ARG A 312 6.54 -28.55 -14.82
CA ARG A 312 5.37 -29.44 -14.95
C ARG A 312 4.21 -28.76 -15.68
N ALA A 313 3.94 -27.51 -15.34
CA ALA A 313 2.90 -26.73 -15.99
C ALA A 313 3.21 -26.52 -17.49
N ASP A 314 4.48 -26.34 -17.83
CA ASP A 314 4.95 -26.16 -19.21
C ASP A 314 4.80 -27.45 -20.03
N ALA A 315 5.20 -28.59 -19.47
CA ALA A 315 4.97 -29.89 -20.10
C ALA A 315 3.47 -30.15 -20.35
N ALA A 316 2.62 -29.84 -19.38
CA ALA A 316 1.17 -29.93 -19.54
C ALA A 316 0.63 -28.93 -20.59
N LEU A 317 1.17 -27.71 -20.66
CA LEU A 317 0.77 -26.71 -21.64
C LEU A 317 1.13 -27.14 -23.06
N TYR A 318 2.30 -27.76 -23.25
CA TYR A 318 2.72 -28.32 -24.53
C TYR A 318 1.75 -29.40 -25.02
N GLU A 319 1.32 -30.31 -24.13
CA GLU A 319 0.29 -31.31 -24.44
C GLU A 319 -1.05 -30.63 -24.80
N ALA A 320 -1.46 -29.63 -24.03
CA ALA A 320 -2.72 -28.88 -24.24
C ALA A 320 -2.77 -28.20 -25.62
N LYS A 321 -1.64 -27.66 -26.10
CA LYS A 321 -1.55 -27.04 -27.44
C LYS A 321 -1.82 -28.02 -28.59
N THR A 322 -1.63 -29.33 -28.37
CA THR A 322 -1.82 -30.35 -29.40
C THR A 322 -3.26 -30.88 -29.50
N ASP A 323 -4.00 -30.91 -28.39
CA ASP A 323 -5.33 -31.51 -28.33
C ASP A 323 -6.47 -30.55 -27.92
N GLY A 324 -6.13 -29.31 -27.56
CA GLY A 324 -7.07 -28.24 -27.20
C GLY A 324 -7.76 -28.40 -25.85
N ARG A 325 -7.27 -29.29 -24.96
CA ARG A 325 -7.84 -29.55 -23.63
C ARG A 325 -6.92 -29.05 -22.52
N VAL A 326 -7.46 -28.77 -21.33
CA VAL A 326 -6.60 -28.51 -20.14
C VAL A 326 -5.89 -29.80 -19.75
N ARG A 327 -4.57 -29.70 -19.54
CA ARG A 327 -3.73 -30.79 -19.03
C ARG A 327 -3.16 -30.43 -17.66
N ALA A 328 -3.03 -31.43 -16.79
CA ALA A 328 -2.56 -31.24 -15.42
C ALA A 328 -1.61 -32.35 -15.00
N HIS A 329 -0.43 -31.95 -14.55
CA HIS A 329 0.60 -32.84 -14.02
C HIS A 329 0.79 -32.55 -12.52
N SER A 330 0.56 -33.57 -11.69
CA SER A 330 0.80 -33.50 -10.24
C SER A 330 1.82 -34.56 -9.84
N LYS A 331 2.67 -34.24 -8.84
CA LYS A 331 3.54 -35.20 -8.16
C LYS A 331 3.37 -35.01 -6.66
#